data_AF-A0A6P0Y5G8-F1
#
_entry.id   AF-A0A6P0Y5G8-F1
#
_cell.length_a   1.000
_cell.length_b   1.000
_cell.length_c   1.000
_cell.angle_alpha   90.00
_cell.angle_beta   90.00
_cell.angle_gamma   90.00
#
_symmetry.space_group_name_H-M   'P 1'
#
loop_
_entity.id
_entity.type
_entity.pdbx_description
1 polymer ?
#
loop_
_entity_poly.entity_id
_entity_poly.type
_entity_poly.pdbx_seq_one_letter_code
_entity_poly.pdbx_strand_id
1 'polypeptide(L)' 'MRYPNGKKVQLGERITERNAEFYLKYECDKAAEVVLRLVQVPLNQNQFDALVCFCYNVGTGAFESSTMLRKLN' A
#
# COMPACT_ATOMS: atom_id res chain seq x y z
N MET A 1 2.24 -12.72 1.42
CA MET A 1 3.24 -11.69 1.09
C MET A 1 4.26 -12.25 0.11
N ARG A 2 4.65 -11.46 -0.91
CA ARG A 2 5.73 -11.78 -1.84
C ARG A 2 6.75 -10.65 -1.81
N TYR A 3 8.02 -10.97 -2.00
CA TYR A 3 9.05 -9.96 -2.22
C TYR A 3 8.89 -9.30 -3.60
N PRO A 4 9.56 -8.16 -3.86
CA PRO A 4 9.50 -7.48 -5.16
C PRO A 4 9.89 -8.36 -6.35
N ASN A 5 10.75 -9.37 -6.14
CA ASN A 5 11.15 -10.37 -7.14
C ASN A 5 10.10 -11.48 -7.37
N GLY A 6 8.91 -11.39 -6.76
CA GLY A 6 7.81 -12.34 -6.90
C GLY A 6 7.93 -13.59 -6.01
N LYS A 7 9.06 -13.81 -5.32
CA LYS A 7 9.24 -14.94 -4.41
C LYS A 7 8.31 -14.80 -3.21
N LYS A 8 7.62 -15.90 -2.84
CA LYS A 8 6.85 -15.94 -1.59
C LYS A 8 7.81 -15.96 -0.39
N VAL A 9 7.48 -15.18 0.63
CA VAL A 9 8.17 -15.23 1.93
C VAL A 9 7.98 -16.62 2.54
N GLN A 10 9.03 -17.17 3.13
CA GLN A 10 9.03 -18.48 3.79
C GLN A 10 9.30 -18.36 5.29
N LEU A 11 8.74 -19.30 6.07
CA LEU A 11 8.98 -19.36 7.51
C LEU A 11 10.47 -19.63 7.79
N GLY A 12 11.06 -18.85 8.71
CA GLY A 12 12.47 -18.97 9.08
C GLY A 12 13.43 -18.13 8.23
N GLU A 13 12.95 -17.46 7.16
CA GLU A 13 13.77 -16.49 6.44
C GLU A 13 14.13 -15.30 7.34
N ARG A 14 15.38 -14.82 7.20
CA ARG A 14 15.88 -13.62 7.88
C ARG A 14 16.25 -12.59 6.82
N ILE A 15 15.88 -11.35 7.07
CA ILE A 15 16.23 -10.21 6.23
C ILE A 15 16.97 -9.17 7.07
N THR A 16 17.80 -8.36 6.42
CA THR A 16 18.41 -7.19 7.07
C THR A 16 17.36 -6.09 7.22
N GLU A 17 17.59 -5.18 8.17
CA GLU A 17 16.75 -3.98 8.36
C GLU A 17 16.66 -3.16 7.06
N ARG A 18 17.80 -2.92 6.40
CA ARG A 18 17.85 -2.25 5.09
C ARG A 18 16.95 -2.92 4.04
N ASN A 19 16.93 -4.25 3.98
CA ASN A 19 16.05 -4.96 3.06
C ASN A 19 14.59 -4.81 3.49
N ALA A 20 14.30 -4.85 4.80
CA ALA A 20 12.95 -4.65 5.31
C ALA A 20 12.40 -3.26 4.97
N GLU A 21 13.19 -2.20 5.15
CA GLU A 21 12.84 -0.84 4.75
C GLU A 21 12.59 -0.73 3.25
N PHE A 22 13.46 -1.33 2.43
CA PHE A 22 13.28 -1.35 0.98
C PHE A 22 11.98 -2.06 0.57
N TYR A 23 11.67 -3.21 1.18
CA TYR A 23 10.43 -3.94 0.90
C TYR A 23 9.18 -3.18 1.36
N LEU A 24 9.24 -2.56 2.55
CA LEU A 24 8.16 -1.72 3.05
C LEU A 24 7.91 -0.56 2.09
N LYS A 25 8.97 0.17 1.72
CA LYS A 25 8.87 1.27 0.76
C LYS A 25 8.26 0.83 -0.57
N TYR A 26 8.72 -0.29 -1.13
CA TYR A 26 8.20 -0.81 -2.38
C TYR A 26 6.69 -1.11 -2.33
N GLU A 27 6.20 -1.71 -1.25
CA GLU A 27 4.76 -2.00 -1.09
C GLU A 27 3.95 -0.73 -0.77
N CYS A 28 4.50 0.21 0.00
CA CYS A 28 3.89 1.52 0.23
C CYS A 28 3.78 2.34 -1.07
N ASP A 29 4.81 2.33 -1.91
CA ASP A 29 4.82 3.06 -3.19
C ASP A 29 3.71 2.52 -4.12
N LYS A 30 3.48 1.20 -4.17
CA LYS A 30 2.34 0.61 -4.88
C LYS A 30 0.98 1.07 -4.35
N ALA A 31 0.82 1.09 -3.03
CA ALA A 31 -0.42 1.55 -2.42
C ALA A 31 -0.65 3.05 -2.70
N ALA A 32 0.40 3.85 -2.61
CA ALA A 32 0.40 5.28 -2.94
C ALA A 32 0.01 5.55 -4.39
N GLU A 33 0.57 4.84 -5.36
CA GLU A 33 0.19 4.95 -6.78
C GLU A 33 -1.31 4.70 -6.99
N VAL A 34 -1.89 3.71 -6.30
CA VAL A 34 -3.33 3.41 -6.39
C VAL A 34 -4.17 4.50 -5.74
N VAL A 35 -3.78 5.01 -4.57
CA VAL A 35 -4.48 6.13 -3.92
C VAL A 35 -4.46 7.37 -4.80
N LEU A 36 -3.29 7.75 -5.35
CA LEU A 36 -3.14 8.90 -6.25
C LEU A 36 -3.99 8.77 -7.52
N ARG A 37 -4.11 7.55 -8.06
CA ARG A 37 -4.88 7.31 -9.29
C ARG A 37 -6.39 7.32 -9.07
N LEU A 38 -6.86 6.85 -7.92
CA LEU A 38 -8.28 6.59 -7.69
C LEU A 38 -9.01 7.67 -6.88
N VAL A 39 -8.30 8.44 -6.05
CA VAL A 39 -8.90 9.55 -5.31
C VAL A 39 -9.04 10.76 -6.23
N GLN A 40 -10.26 11.32 -6.29
CA GLN A 40 -10.62 12.40 -7.22
C GLN A 40 -10.78 13.76 -6.53
N VAL A 41 -10.71 13.79 -5.20
CA VAL A 41 -10.85 14.99 -4.37
C VAL A 41 -9.50 15.43 -3.80
N PRO A 42 -9.29 16.73 -3.53
CA PRO A 42 -8.08 17.20 -2.86
C PRO A 42 -7.91 16.55 -1.48
N LEU A 43 -6.69 16.12 -1.19
CA LEU A 43 -6.30 15.60 0.12
C LEU A 43 -5.19 16.46 0.70
N ASN A 44 -5.19 16.59 2.03
CA ASN A 44 -3.96 16.96 2.71
C ASN A 44 -3.05 15.73 2.90
N GLN A 45 -1.79 15.97 3.27
CA GLN A 45 -0.80 14.90 3.42
C GLN A 45 -1.22 13.82 4.41
N ASN A 46 -1.82 14.18 5.55
CA ASN A 46 -2.23 13.21 6.57
C ASN A 46 -3.34 12.28 6.06
N GLN A 47 -4.29 12.81 5.29
CA GLN A 47 -5.35 12.01 4.67
C GLN A 47 -4.78 11.06 3.63
N PHE A 48 -3.85 11.55 2.81
CA PHE A 48 -3.13 10.72 1.85
C PHE A 48 -2.40 9.57 2.56
N ASP A 49 -1.57 9.87 3.57
CA ASP A 49 -0.81 8.87 4.32
C ASP A 49 -1.73 7.83 4.98
N ALA A 50 -2.88 8.26 5.53
CA ALA A 50 -3.87 7.36 6.10
C ALA A 50 -4.49 6.43 5.06
N LEU A 51 -4.80 6.93 3.86
CA LEU A 51 -5.34 6.12 2.77
C LEU A 51 -4.29 5.14 2.23
N VAL A 52 -3.02 5.54 2.17
CA VAL A 52 -1.91 4.63 1.82
C VAL A 52 -1.78 3.52 2.85
N CYS A 53 -1.80 3.84 4.14
CA CYS A 53 -1.80 2.85 5.22
C CYS A 53 -2.98 1.87 5.11
N PHE A 54 -4.18 2.39 4.84
CA PHE A 54 -5.37 1.58 4.66
C PHE A 54 -5.26 0.67 3.43
N CYS A 55 -4.88 1.23 2.27
CA CYS A 55 -4.69 0.49 1.01
C CYS A 55 -3.62 -0.60 1.13
N TYR A 56 -2.51 -0.34 1.82
CA TYR A 56 -1.48 -1.33 2.14
C TYR A 56 -2.06 -2.50 2.96
N ASN A 57 -2.92 -2.20 3.94
CA ASN A 57 -3.49 -3.22 4.82
C ASN A 57 -4.53 -4.10 4.10
N VAL A 58 -5.47 -3.50 3.37
CA VAL A 58 -6.59 -4.23 2.75
C VAL A 58 -6.26 -4.75 1.34
N GLY A 59 -5.20 -4.22 0.72
CA GLY A 59 -4.82 -4.49 -0.64
C GLY A 59 -5.55 -3.60 -1.67
N THR A 60 -4.91 -3.40 -2.81
CA THR A 60 -5.33 -2.43 -3.85
C THR A 60 -6.71 -2.73 -4.44
N GLY A 61 -7.04 -4.00 -4.71
CA GLY A 61 -8.35 -4.37 -5.27
C GLY A 61 -9.51 -4.17 -4.28
N ALA A 62 -9.27 -4.40 -2.98
CA ALA A 62 -10.28 -4.15 -1.95
C ALA A 62 -10.48 -2.64 -1.74
N PHE A 63 -9.38 -1.86 -1.79
CA PHE A 63 -9.44 -0.40 -1.75
C PHE A 63 -10.27 0.18 -2.91
N GLU A 64 -10.00 -0.26 -4.14
CA GLU A 64 -10.68 0.18 -5.37
C GLU A 64 -12.19 -0.04 -5.33
N SER A 65 -12.64 -1.16 -4.77
CA SER A 65 -14.06 -1.50 -4.64
C SER A 65 -14.71 -1.00 -3.34
N SER A 66 -13.97 -0.29 -2.49
CA SER A 66 -14.42 0.05 -1.14
C SER A 66 -15.53 1.10 -1.11
N THR A 67 -16.47 0.93 -0.18
CA THR A 67 -17.47 1.97 0.14
C THR A 67 -16.84 3.25 0.66
N MET A 68 -15.67 3.16 1.29
CA MET A 68 -14.91 4.32 1.76
C MET A 68 -14.45 5.19 0.59
N LEU A 69 -13.79 4.61 -0.43
CA LEU A 69 -13.35 5.34 -1.61
C LEU A 69 -14.52 5.99 -2.36
N ARG A 70 -15.65 5.26 -2.52
CA ARG A 70 -16.87 5.79 -3.15
C ARG A 70 -17.50 6.96 -2.39
N LYS A 71 -17.31 7.05 -1.07
CA LYS A 71 -17.81 8.15 -0.24
C LYS A 71 -16.84 9.32 -0.15
N LEU A 72 -15.55 9.06 -0.36
CA LEU A 72 -14.50 10.06 -0.37
C LEU A 72 -14.54 10.89 -1.65
N ASN A 73 -14.67 10.20 -2.80
CA ASN A 73 -14.89 10.80 -4.11
C ASN A 73 -16.30 11.37 -4.24
#